data_AF-A0A1L7W748-F1
#
_entry.id   AF-A0A1L7W748-F1
#
_cell.length_a   1.000
_cell.length_b   1.000
_cell.length_c   1.000
_cell.angle_alpha   90.00
_cell.angle_beta   90.00
_cell.angle_gamma   90.00
#
_symmetry.space_group_name_H-M   'P 1'
#
loop_
_entity.id
_entity.type
_entity.pdbx_description
1 polymer ?
#
loop_
_entity_poly.entity_id
_entity_poly.type
_entity_poly.pdbx_seq_one_letter_code
_entity_poly.pdbx_strand_id
1 'polypeptide(L)'
;MDEYSHLTYPSLRLNDHTLDQNVPTLQSEYSRRSFPLPISSLSALDCLPPELLEQILLYLDIRALINFQYVNRRSADLVNHLPTYKVIVTHARNALRGILCIQTGKWITCSLLLEKLHTSSCEKCGDFGGYLYLLTCKRVCFLCLSQEKEYLPLGLSHACRKFGLERAEVQKLPCLRVIPGTYSPNEKKANETFLVDYEAALNWAVAHHGSLDAMHTYVTNQNAKRQEDYERRLMQAQQGEGPRHIRKPPTGDPYDGRSGNPFRFVAIVSAPWLDRSSDTIEWGFHCLGCARSSRLPLHKRRKFIRSSFHDHIRECGNIEHGMHSKP
;
A
#
# COMPACT_ATOMS: atom_id res chain seq x y z
N MET A 1 2.49 -26.30 -21.09
CA MET A 1 1.31 -25.78 -21.80
C MET A 1 0.26 -25.54 -20.73
N ASP A 2 -0.24 -24.31 -20.60
CA ASP A 2 -0.90 -23.86 -19.36
C ASP A 2 -2.33 -24.41 -19.26
N GLU A 3 -2.51 -25.42 -18.39
CA GLU A 3 -3.70 -26.26 -18.19
C GLU A 3 -5.02 -25.48 -18.12
N TYR A 4 -4.98 -24.24 -17.61
CA TYR A 4 -6.16 -23.40 -17.37
C TYR A 4 -6.28 -22.20 -18.32
N SER A 5 -5.44 -22.08 -19.34
CA SER A 5 -5.44 -20.92 -20.27
C SER A 5 -6.78 -20.68 -20.96
N HIS A 6 -7.54 -21.74 -21.25
CA HIS A 6 -8.87 -21.66 -21.88
C HIS A 6 -10.01 -21.35 -20.89
N LEU A 7 -9.73 -21.37 -19.58
CA LEU A 7 -10.69 -21.16 -18.48
C LEU A 7 -10.48 -19.83 -17.74
N THR A 8 -9.44 -19.09 -18.11
CA THR A 8 -8.95 -17.93 -17.37
C THR A 8 -8.65 -16.76 -18.30
N TYR A 9 -8.44 -15.58 -17.72
CA TYR A 9 -7.96 -14.42 -18.45
C TYR A 9 -7.04 -13.58 -17.55
N PRO A 10 -5.96 -12.99 -18.08
CA PRO A 10 -4.91 -12.38 -17.26
C PRO A 10 -5.33 -11.03 -16.66
N SER A 11 -6.20 -10.28 -17.32
CA SER A 11 -6.59 -8.93 -16.89
C SER A 11 -8.05 -8.61 -17.17
N LEU A 12 -8.67 -7.90 -16.22
CA LEU A 12 -9.97 -7.28 -16.45
C LEU A 12 -9.82 -6.15 -17.47
N ARG A 13 -10.85 -5.93 -18.30
CA ARG A 13 -10.98 -4.70 -19.12
C ARG A 13 -11.41 -3.51 -18.25
N LEU A 14 -10.68 -3.28 -17.15
CA LEU A 14 -10.91 -2.23 -16.16
C LEU A 14 -9.56 -1.66 -15.76
N ASN A 15 -9.47 -0.34 -15.64
CA ASN A 15 -8.29 0.32 -15.12
C ASN A 15 -8.54 0.78 -13.67
N ASP A 16 -7.70 0.33 -12.74
CA ASP A 16 -7.76 0.75 -11.33
C ASP A 16 -7.06 2.08 -11.07
N HIS A 17 -6.29 2.59 -12.04
CA HIS A 17 -5.49 3.80 -11.90
C HIS A 17 -4.66 3.78 -10.61
N THR A 18 -3.91 2.70 -10.41
CA THR A 18 -3.05 2.50 -9.24
C THR A 18 -1.84 3.44 -9.25
N LEU A 19 -1.11 3.47 -8.15
CA LEU A 19 0.08 4.31 -8.02
C LEU A 19 1.08 4.08 -9.16
N ASP A 20 1.34 2.83 -9.55
CA ASP A 20 2.32 2.48 -10.57
C ASP A 20 2.04 3.08 -11.96
N GLN A 21 0.81 3.53 -12.22
CA GLN A 21 0.44 4.26 -13.44
C GLN A 21 0.64 5.78 -13.33
N ASN A 22 0.70 6.31 -12.11
CA ASN A 22 0.88 7.73 -11.81
C ASN A 22 2.34 8.07 -11.45
N VAL A 23 3.21 7.08 -11.22
CA VAL A 23 4.62 7.34 -10.93
C VAL A 23 5.37 7.79 -12.21
N PRO A 24 6.09 8.93 -12.18
CA PRO A 24 6.87 9.40 -13.33
C PRO A 24 7.85 8.32 -13.82
N THR A 25 7.84 8.03 -15.11
CA THR A 25 8.83 7.13 -15.73
C THR A 25 10.22 7.66 -15.40
N LEU A 26 11.00 6.88 -14.65
CA LEU A 26 12.41 7.20 -14.48
C LEU A 26 13.02 7.15 -15.88
N GLN A 27 13.50 8.31 -16.37
CA GLN A 27 14.45 8.29 -17.48
C GLN A 27 15.58 7.35 -17.04
N SER A 28 15.94 6.43 -17.93
CA SER A 28 16.94 5.40 -17.68
C SER A 28 18.31 6.03 -17.44
N GLU A 29 18.53 6.64 -16.27
CA GLU A 29 19.88 6.98 -15.80
C GLU A 29 20.64 5.71 -15.37
N TYR A 30 19.94 4.58 -15.29
CA TYR A 30 20.50 3.23 -15.20
C TYR A 30 20.87 2.63 -16.57
N SER A 31 21.01 3.44 -17.62
CA SER A 31 21.85 3.03 -18.74
C SER A 31 23.26 2.86 -18.19
N ARG A 32 23.61 1.59 -17.92
CA ARG A 32 24.94 1.03 -17.63
C ARG A 32 26.06 2.01 -18.01
N ARG A 33 26.33 2.98 -17.15
CA ARG A 33 27.59 3.69 -17.21
C ARG A 33 28.58 2.65 -16.74
N SER A 34 29.34 2.10 -17.68
CA SER A 34 30.51 1.29 -17.39
C SER A 34 31.49 2.23 -16.69
N PHE A 35 31.31 2.41 -15.38
CA PHE A 35 32.18 3.22 -14.59
C PHE A 35 33.45 2.40 -14.33
N PRO A 36 34.64 3.01 -14.43
CA PRO A 36 35.86 2.33 -14.02
C PRO A 36 35.73 1.89 -12.55
N LEU A 37 36.42 0.79 -12.21
CA LEU A 37 36.43 0.20 -10.87
C LEU A 37 36.56 1.28 -9.79
N PRO A 38 35.80 1.19 -8.69
CA PRO A 38 35.81 2.21 -7.66
C PRO A 38 37.23 2.36 -7.07
N ILE A 39 37.79 3.56 -7.18
CA ILE A 39 39.12 3.91 -6.66
C ILE A 39 39.05 4.21 -5.15
N SER A 40 37.88 4.63 -4.66
CA SER A 40 37.65 5.02 -3.26
C SER A 40 37.17 3.84 -2.43
N SER A 41 37.75 3.66 -1.23
CA SER A 41 37.31 2.71 -0.22
C SER A 41 36.05 3.20 0.52
N LEU A 42 35.36 2.31 1.23
CA LEU A 42 34.34 2.65 2.23
C LEU A 42 34.95 2.97 3.60
N SER A 43 36.27 3.10 3.68
CA SER A 43 37.01 3.38 4.91
C SER A 43 36.67 2.36 5.99
N ALA A 44 36.19 2.79 7.17
CA ALA A 44 35.86 1.93 8.30
C ALA A 44 34.88 0.78 7.98
N LEU A 45 34.01 0.93 6.97
CA LEU A 45 33.09 -0.14 6.57
C LEU A 45 33.79 -1.27 5.81
N ASP A 46 34.91 -1.02 5.13
CA ASP A 46 35.68 -2.07 4.46
C ASP A 46 36.41 -2.99 5.47
N CYS A 47 36.41 -2.65 6.76
CA CYS A 47 36.90 -3.53 7.83
C CYS A 47 35.91 -4.65 8.16
N LEU A 48 34.65 -4.54 7.72
CA LEU A 48 33.64 -5.57 7.97
C LEU A 48 33.72 -6.68 6.92
N PRO A 49 33.54 -7.95 7.32
CA PRO A 49 33.33 -9.05 6.38
C PRO A 49 32.18 -8.72 5.40
N PRO A 50 32.28 -9.13 4.13
CA PRO A 50 31.24 -8.90 3.12
C PRO A 50 29.86 -9.37 3.56
N GLU A 51 29.78 -10.46 4.31
CA GLU A 51 28.53 -11.03 4.82
C GLU A 51 27.85 -10.10 5.82
N LEU A 52 28.64 -9.44 6.69
CA LEU A 52 28.10 -8.46 7.64
C LEU A 52 27.67 -7.19 6.92
N LEU A 53 28.42 -6.75 5.90
CA LEU A 53 28.01 -5.63 5.06
C LEU A 53 26.69 -5.92 4.35
N GLU A 54 26.55 -7.10 3.75
CA GLU A 54 25.31 -7.52 3.11
C GLU A 54 24.14 -7.53 4.11
N GLN A 55 24.30 -8.12 5.29
CA GLN A 55 23.28 -8.11 6.33
C GLN A 55 22.87 -6.69 6.73
N ILE A 56 23.85 -5.81 7.02
CA ILE A 56 23.58 -4.41 7.36
C ILE A 56 22.74 -3.74 6.27
N LEU A 57 23.13 -3.89 4.99
CA LEU A 57 22.42 -3.28 3.87
C LEU A 57 20.99 -3.84 3.71
N LEU A 58 20.74 -5.12 4.05
CA LEU A 58 19.40 -5.72 4.03
C LEU A 58 18.46 -5.21 5.14
N TYR A 59 19.03 -4.71 6.25
CA TYR A 59 18.27 -4.11 7.36
C TYR A 59 18.10 -2.60 7.24
N LEU A 60 18.80 -1.94 6.30
CA LEU A 60 18.53 -0.54 5.99
C LEU A 60 17.13 -0.39 5.39
N ASP A 61 16.44 0.66 5.82
CA ASP A 61 15.24 1.11 5.12
C ASP A 61 15.61 1.55 3.69
N ILE A 62 14.67 1.44 2.76
CA ILE A 62 14.89 1.73 1.34
C ILE A 62 15.41 3.15 1.14
N ARG A 63 14.97 4.12 1.95
CA ARG A 63 15.48 5.50 1.84
C ARG A 63 16.96 5.57 2.23
N ALA A 64 17.35 4.94 3.34
CA ALA A 64 18.74 4.86 3.78
C ALA A 64 19.62 4.10 2.77
N LEU A 65 19.12 2.99 2.20
CA LEU A 65 19.83 2.21 1.19
C LEU A 65 20.11 3.02 -0.08
N ILE A 66 19.10 3.74 -0.59
CA ILE A 66 19.26 4.60 -1.77
C ILE A 66 20.22 5.76 -1.46
N ASN A 67 20.11 6.39 -0.30
CA ASN A 67 21.07 7.42 0.11
C ASN A 67 22.50 6.88 0.19
N PHE A 68 22.68 5.66 0.72
CA PHE A 68 23.97 4.98 0.76
C PHE A 68 24.53 4.75 -0.64
N GLN A 69 23.69 4.36 -1.60
CA GLN A 69 24.07 4.20 -3.01
C GLN A 69 24.65 5.49 -3.62
N TYR A 70 24.26 6.67 -3.13
CA TYR A 70 24.76 7.96 -3.60
C TYR A 70 26.01 8.48 -2.88
N VAL A 71 26.54 7.77 -1.87
CA VAL A 71 27.72 8.22 -1.11
C VAL A 71 28.99 8.19 -1.97
N ASN A 72 29.31 7.05 -2.60
CA ASN A 72 30.42 6.92 -3.53
C ASN A 72 30.21 5.74 -4.50
N ARG A 73 31.15 5.50 -5.43
CA ARG A 73 31.02 4.41 -6.40
C ARG A 73 31.07 3.02 -5.76
N ARG A 74 31.81 2.85 -4.66
CA ARG A 74 31.93 1.56 -3.96
C ARG A 74 30.63 1.22 -3.22
N SER A 75 29.96 2.19 -2.61
CA SER A 75 28.66 1.98 -1.98
C SER A 75 27.59 1.68 -3.03
N ALA A 76 27.62 2.39 -4.17
CA ALA A 76 26.76 2.08 -5.31
C ALA A 76 26.97 0.65 -5.82
N ASP A 77 28.23 0.25 -5.96
CA ASP A 77 28.64 -1.09 -6.39
C ASP A 77 28.12 -2.17 -5.43
N LEU A 78 28.29 -2.00 -4.12
CA LEU A 78 27.74 -2.93 -3.13
C LEU A 78 26.23 -3.10 -3.27
N VAL A 79 25.47 -1.99 -3.26
CA VAL A 79 24.00 -2.04 -3.36
C VAL A 79 23.56 -2.70 -4.67
N ASN A 80 24.19 -2.36 -5.79
CA ASN A 80 23.89 -2.95 -7.10
C ASN A 80 24.22 -4.44 -7.16
N HIS A 81 25.15 -4.93 -6.34
CA HIS A 81 25.53 -6.34 -6.28
C HIS A 81 24.71 -7.17 -5.29
N LEU A 82 23.96 -6.54 -4.37
CA LEU A 82 23.06 -7.24 -3.44
C LEU A 82 22.03 -8.10 -4.20
N PRO A 83 22.00 -9.43 -3.96
CA PRO A 83 21.03 -10.33 -4.62
C PRO A 83 19.59 -9.88 -4.42
N THR A 84 19.21 -9.53 -3.18
CA THR A 84 17.87 -9.04 -2.82
C THR A 84 17.49 -7.79 -3.62
N TYR A 85 18.41 -6.83 -3.74
CA TYR A 85 18.16 -5.59 -4.48
C TYR A 85 17.99 -5.87 -5.97
N LYS A 86 18.83 -6.74 -6.55
CA LYS A 86 18.70 -7.16 -7.96
C LYS A 86 17.33 -7.76 -8.25
N VAL A 87 16.83 -8.67 -7.41
CA VAL A 87 15.50 -9.28 -7.56
C VAL A 87 14.40 -8.21 -7.53
N ILE A 88 14.46 -7.28 -6.57
CA ILE A 88 13.48 -6.18 -6.45
C ILE A 88 13.49 -5.28 -7.69
N VAL A 89 14.67 -4.84 -8.14
CA VAL A 89 14.79 -3.95 -9.31
C VAL A 89 14.33 -4.65 -10.59
N THR A 90 14.52 -5.97 -10.68
CA THR A 90 14.16 -6.78 -11.86
C THR A 90 12.65 -7.04 -11.92
N HIS A 91 12.04 -7.45 -10.81
CA HIS A 91 10.67 -7.97 -10.81
C HIS A 91 9.63 -7.05 -10.14
N ALA A 92 10.06 -6.10 -9.32
CA ALA A 92 9.19 -5.23 -8.54
C ALA A 92 9.55 -3.74 -8.66
N ARG A 93 10.06 -3.34 -9.83
CA ARG A 93 10.52 -1.97 -10.10
C ARG A 93 9.47 -0.91 -9.78
N ASN A 94 8.20 -1.19 -10.08
CA ASN A 94 7.10 -0.26 -9.81
C ASN A 94 6.83 -0.11 -8.31
N ALA A 95 7.04 -1.16 -7.50
CA ALA A 95 6.98 -1.06 -6.05
C ALA A 95 8.11 -0.19 -5.51
N LEU A 96 9.35 -0.43 -5.91
CA LEU A 96 10.49 0.39 -5.49
C LEU A 96 10.30 1.87 -5.87
N ARG A 97 9.88 2.14 -7.11
CA ARG A 97 9.57 3.50 -7.58
C ARG A 97 8.42 4.13 -6.79
N GLY A 98 7.34 3.38 -6.58
CA GLY A 98 6.21 3.81 -5.77
C GLY A 98 6.66 4.26 -4.39
N ILE A 99 7.36 3.39 -3.66
CA ILE A 99 7.89 3.62 -2.30
C ILE A 99 8.69 4.93 -2.22
N LEU A 100 9.57 5.17 -3.20
CA LEU A 100 10.37 6.38 -3.24
C LEU A 100 9.52 7.62 -3.54
N CYS A 101 8.63 7.56 -4.52
CA CYS A 101 7.84 8.71 -4.95
C CYS A 101 6.78 9.13 -3.93
N ILE A 102 6.17 8.19 -3.21
CA ILE A 102 5.22 8.49 -2.12
C ILE A 102 5.91 8.68 -0.76
N GLN A 103 7.25 8.61 -0.72
CA GLN A 103 8.10 8.87 0.45
C GLN A 103 7.92 7.88 1.61
N THR A 104 7.54 6.62 1.33
CA THR A 104 7.38 5.57 2.35
C THR A 104 8.65 4.76 2.60
N GLY A 105 9.73 5.04 1.87
CA GLY A 105 10.99 4.28 1.95
C GLY A 105 11.63 4.19 3.34
N LYS A 106 11.33 5.11 4.25
CA LYS A 106 11.80 5.06 5.65
C LYS A 106 11.14 3.96 6.49
N TRP A 107 10.05 3.36 6.00
CA TRP A 107 9.25 2.36 6.73
C TRP A 107 9.43 0.94 6.18
N ILE A 108 10.15 0.79 5.08
CA ILE A 108 10.22 -0.46 4.32
C ILE A 108 11.67 -0.78 4.05
N THR A 109 12.11 -1.99 4.42
CA THR A 109 13.44 -2.52 4.08
C THR A 109 13.37 -3.34 2.79
N CYS A 110 14.52 -3.58 2.16
CA CYS A 110 14.60 -4.50 1.02
C CYS A 110 14.24 -5.94 1.41
N SER A 111 14.63 -6.38 2.60
CA SER A 111 14.27 -7.70 3.14
C SER A 111 12.76 -7.87 3.26
N LEU A 112 12.06 -6.89 3.84
CA LEU A 112 10.60 -6.91 3.97
C LEU A 112 9.91 -6.92 2.60
N LEU A 113 10.36 -6.07 1.66
CA LEU A 113 9.78 -6.04 0.32
C LEU A 113 9.94 -7.39 -0.40
N LEU A 114 11.12 -8.01 -0.29
CA LEU A 114 11.38 -9.33 -0.88
C LEU A 114 10.56 -10.44 -0.22
N GLU A 115 10.39 -10.42 1.10
CA GLU A 115 9.51 -11.35 1.82
C GLU A 115 8.08 -11.29 1.25
N LYS A 116 7.56 -10.08 1.04
CA LYS A 116 6.22 -9.87 0.50
C LYS A 116 6.12 -10.22 -0.97
N LEU A 117 7.19 -10.12 -1.75
CA LEU A 117 7.22 -10.65 -3.12
C LEU A 117 7.15 -12.18 -3.15
N HIS A 118 7.71 -12.86 -2.16
CA HIS A 118 7.62 -14.32 -2.02
C HIS A 118 6.31 -14.83 -1.38
N THR A 119 5.49 -13.92 -0.84
CA THR A 119 4.19 -14.26 -0.25
C THR A 119 3.09 -14.07 -1.30
N SER A 120 2.32 -15.10 -1.63
CA SER A 120 1.23 -14.99 -2.62
C SER A 120 -0.09 -14.51 -2.01
N SER A 121 -0.32 -14.78 -0.72
CA SER A 121 -1.59 -14.58 -0.03
C SER A 121 -1.80 -13.14 0.45
N CYS A 122 -3.04 -12.69 0.38
CA CYS A 122 -3.53 -11.48 1.03
C CYS A 122 -3.52 -11.66 2.54
N GLU A 123 -2.98 -10.67 3.25
CA GLU A 123 -2.82 -10.74 4.71
C GLU A 123 -4.15 -10.75 5.47
N LYS A 124 -5.24 -10.33 4.83
CA LYS A 124 -6.56 -10.30 5.47
C LYS A 124 -7.38 -11.57 5.24
N CYS A 125 -7.46 -12.05 4.00
CA CYS A 125 -8.39 -13.13 3.63
C CYS A 125 -7.72 -14.40 3.08
N GLY A 126 -6.41 -14.42 2.88
CA GLY A 126 -5.69 -15.58 2.34
C GLY A 126 -5.75 -15.75 0.82
N ASP A 127 -6.74 -15.15 0.12
CA ASP A 127 -6.79 -15.13 -1.35
C ASP A 127 -5.53 -14.53 -1.96
N PHE A 128 -5.27 -14.73 -3.25
CA PHE A 128 -4.12 -14.12 -3.91
C PHE A 128 -4.07 -12.60 -3.77
N GLY A 129 -3.01 -12.08 -3.15
CA GLY A 129 -2.73 -10.68 -2.94
C GLY A 129 -2.02 -10.06 -4.14
N GLY A 130 -2.77 -9.68 -5.17
CA GLY A 130 -2.23 -9.11 -6.40
C GLY A 130 -1.65 -7.69 -6.28
N TYR A 131 -1.71 -7.07 -5.09
CA TYR A 131 -1.19 -5.73 -4.85
C TYR A 131 -0.32 -5.69 -3.59
N LEU A 132 0.62 -4.74 -3.56
CA LEU A 132 1.32 -4.32 -2.35
C LEU A 132 0.79 -2.97 -1.88
N TYR A 133 0.38 -2.92 -0.62
CA TYR A 133 0.08 -1.68 0.10
C TYR A 133 1.38 -1.09 0.65
N LEU A 134 1.86 -0.02 0.02
CA LEU A 134 3.20 0.54 0.19
C LEU A 134 3.37 1.45 1.41
N LEU A 135 2.34 1.59 2.25
CA LEU A 135 2.45 2.34 3.51
C LEU A 135 3.12 1.48 4.60
N THR A 136 2.75 0.20 4.65
CA THR A 136 3.22 -0.80 5.63
C THR A 136 3.73 -2.09 4.97
N CYS A 137 3.92 -2.08 3.65
CA CYS A 137 4.38 -3.21 2.83
C CYS A 137 3.53 -4.49 3.03
N LYS A 138 2.21 -4.39 2.86
CA LYS A 138 1.30 -5.54 3.03
C LYS A 138 0.81 -6.10 1.70
N ARG A 139 0.70 -7.43 1.60
CA ARG A 139 0.03 -8.10 0.47
C ARG A 139 -1.48 -7.98 0.62
N VAL A 140 -2.16 -7.49 -0.42
CA VAL A 140 -3.62 -7.30 -0.38
C VAL A 140 -4.29 -7.67 -1.71
N CYS A 141 -5.45 -8.33 -1.63
CA CYS A 141 -6.29 -8.59 -2.80
C CYS A 141 -7.20 -7.37 -3.08
N PHE A 142 -7.79 -7.30 -4.28
CA PHE A 142 -8.66 -6.18 -4.64
C PHE A 142 -9.84 -6.01 -3.66
N LEU A 143 -10.44 -7.11 -3.21
CA LEU A 143 -11.62 -7.07 -2.36
C LEU A 143 -11.30 -6.45 -1.01
N CYS A 144 -10.30 -6.96 -0.30
CA CYS A 144 -9.89 -6.41 0.98
C CYS A 144 -9.43 -4.96 0.84
N LEU A 145 -8.65 -4.62 -0.18
CA LEU A 145 -8.26 -3.24 -0.47
C LEU A 145 -9.47 -2.31 -0.57
N SER A 146 -10.55 -2.76 -1.19
CA SER A 146 -11.75 -1.94 -1.44
C SER A 146 -12.71 -1.84 -0.25
N GLN A 147 -12.62 -2.75 0.73
CA GLN A 147 -13.61 -2.87 1.82
C GLN A 147 -13.02 -2.59 3.20
N GLU A 148 -11.81 -3.07 3.49
CA GLU A 148 -11.23 -3.02 4.84
C GLU A 148 -10.75 -1.61 5.17
N LYS A 149 -10.93 -1.19 6.42
CA LYS A 149 -10.59 0.17 6.86
C LYS A 149 -9.07 0.36 6.95
N GLU A 150 -8.36 -0.72 7.24
CA GLU A 150 -6.92 -0.80 7.38
C GLU A 150 -6.19 -0.38 6.08
N TYR A 151 -6.81 -0.59 4.91
CA TYR A 151 -6.28 -0.17 3.61
C TYR A 151 -6.86 1.16 3.11
N LEU A 152 -7.47 1.96 3.99
CA LEU A 152 -7.86 3.34 3.72
C LEU A 152 -6.96 4.30 4.52
N PRO A 153 -5.86 4.80 3.92
CA PRO A 153 -5.06 5.86 4.50
C PRO A 153 -5.92 7.10 4.82
N LEU A 154 -5.63 7.75 5.94
CA LEU A 154 -6.40 8.88 6.43
C LEU A 154 -5.63 10.19 6.30
N GLY A 155 -6.32 11.29 5.99
CA GLY A 155 -5.70 12.62 6.09
C GLY A 155 -5.32 12.93 7.55
N LEU A 156 -4.21 13.65 7.76
CA LEU A 156 -3.68 13.94 9.11
C LEU A 156 -4.74 14.48 10.09
N SER A 157 -5.51 15.49 9.68
CA SER A 157 -6.57 16.08 10.52
C SER A 157 -7.73 15.12 10.79
N HIS A 158 -7.99 14.18 9.88
CA HIS A 158 -9.00 13.15 10.08
C HIS A 158 -8.51 12.11 11.08
N ALA A 159 -7.26 11.64 10.96
CA ALA A 159 -6.66 10.73 11.94
C ALA A 159 -6.61 11.33 13.35
N CYS A 160 -6.19 12.60 13.49
CA CYS A 160 -6.19 13.31 14.79
C CYS A 160 -7.57 13.32 15.44
N ARG A 161 -8.62 13.66 14.66
CA ARG A 161 -10.01 13.69 15.16
C ARG A 161 -10.52 12.29 15.47
N LYS A 162 -10.24 11.31 14.60
CA LYS A 162 -10.79 9.97 14.67
C LYS A 162 -10.24 9.18 15.86
N PHE A 163 -8.96 9.37 16.15
CA PHE A 163 -8.25 8.60 17.17
C PHE A 163 -7.88 9.42 18.41
N GLY A 164 -8.23 10.71 18.45
CA GLY A 164 -7.95 11.58 19.60
C GLY A 164 -6.45 11.77 19.81
N LEU A 165 -5.71 11.98 18.73
CA LEU A 165 -4.25 12.15 18.74
C LEU A 165 -3.85 13.58 18.38
N GLU A 166 -2.69 13.99 18.85
CA GLU A 166 -2.09 15.25 18.43
C GLU A 166 -1.44 15.13 17.05
N ARG A 167 -1.40 16.25 16.32
CA ARG A 167 -0.80 16.29 14.98
C ARG A 167 0.67 15.87 15.00
N ALA A 168 1.42 16.25 16.04
CA ALA A 168 2.83 15.92 16.19
C ALA A 168 3.05 14.40 16.39
N GLU A 169 2.09 13.69 16.99
CA GLU A 169 2.13 12.24 17.13
C GLU A 169 1.82 11.57 15.79
N VAL A 170 0.74 11.98 15.13
CA VAL A 170 0.31 11.40 13.84
C VAL A 170 1.39 11.54 12.76
N GLN A 171 2.15 12.64 12.75
CA GLN A 171 3.23 12.85 11.79
C GLN A 171 4.43 11.90 11.95
N LYS A 172 4.57 11.26 13.12
CA LYS A 172 5.62 10.27 13.40
C LYS A 172 5.25 8.87 12.90
N LEU A 173 3.99 8.64 12.53
CA LEU A 173 3.50 7.33 12.10
C LEU A 173 3.80 7.06 10.61
N PRO A 174 3.69 5.80 10.15
CA PRO A 174 3.69 5.44 8.74
C PRO A 174 2.77 6.33 7.91
N CYS A 175 3.36 7.07 6.98
CA CYS A 175 2.68 8.09 6.20
C CYS A 175 3.26 8.18 4.79
N LEU A 176 2.44 8.67 3.87
CA LEU A 176 2.80 8.94 2.49
C LEU A 176 2.52 10.39 2.09
N ARG A 177 3.18 10.82 1.02
CA ARG A 177 2.82 12.01 0.25
C ARG A 177 2.17 11.56 -1.05
N VAL A 178 0.92 11.96 -1.26
CA VAL A 178 0.16 11.61 -2.47
C VAL A 178 0.78 12.29 -3.69
N ILE A 179 1.01 11.51 -4.75
CA ILE A 179 1.34 12.05 -6.07
C ILE A 179 0.02 12.51 -6.72
N PRO A 180 -0.12 13.77 -7.15
CA PRO A 180 -1.31 14.22 -7.87
C PRO A 180 -1.56 13.37 -9.11
N GLY A 181 -2.81 12.95 -9.30
CA GLY A 181 -3.13 12.04 -10.39
C GLY A 181 -4.57 11.57 -10.41
N THR A 182 -4.87 10.70 -11.35
CA THR A 182 -6.16 10.03 -11.47
C THR A 182 -6.02 8.65 -10.83
N TYR A 183 -6.95 8.30 -9.96
CA TYR A 183 -6.91 7.09 -9.15
C TYR A 183 -8.28 6.43 -9.06
N SER A 184 -8.29 5.13 -8.72
CA SER A 184 -9.48 4.27 -8.63
C SER A 184 -10.16 3.97 -9.97
N PRO A 185 -10.93 2.85 -10.06
CA PRO A 185 -11.83 2.54 -11.17
C PRO A 185 -12.75 3.65 -11.63
N ASN A 186 -13.08 4.61 -10.76
CA ASN A 186 -14.01 5.69 -11.06
C ASN A 186 -13.28 6.98 -11.48
N GLU A 187 -11.99 6.89 -11.83
CA GLU A 187 -11.18 8.01 -12.35
C GLU A 187 -11.21 9.24 -11.43
N LYS A 188 -11.19 9.01 -10.12
CA LYS A 188 -11.20 10.09 -9.12
C LYS A 188 -9.83 10.73 -9.02
N LYS A 189 -9.80 12.06 -9.05
CA LYS A 189 -8.57 12.81 -8.85
C LYS A 189 -8.16 12.80 -7.37
N ALA A 190 -6.87 12.62 -7.12
CA ALA A 190 -6.26 12.91 -5.84
C ALA A 190 -5.28 14.07 -6.01
N ASN A 191 -5.34 15.03 -5.09
CA ASN A 191 -4.38 16.12 -5.02
C ASN A 191 -3.26 15.77 -4.05
N GLU A 192 -2.19 16.55 -4.11
CA GLU A 192 -1.09 16.43 -3.17
C GLU A 192 -1.58 16.62 -1.73
N THR A 193 -1.34 15.61 -0.90
CA THR A 193 -1.68 15.64 0.53
C THR A 193 -0.87 14.58 1.28
N PHE A 194 -0.90 14.65 2.61
CA PHE A 194 -0.30 13.64 3.48
C PHE A 194 -1.38 12.73 4.04
N LEU A 195 -1.17 11.43 3.85
CA LEU A 195 -2.02 10.40 4.42
C LEU A 195 -1.22 9.56 5.41
N VAL A 196 -1.87 9.12 6.48
CA VAL A 196 -1.32 8.25 7.52
C VAL A 196 -2.00 6.90 7.48
N ASP A 197 -1.27 5.87 7.89
CA ASP A 197 -1.77 4.51 7.99
C ASP A 197 -2.86 4.40 9.06
N TYR A 198 -3.96 3.72 8.71
CA TYR A 198 -5.10 3.58 9.60
C TYR A 198 -4.73 2.75 10.84
N GLU A 199 -4.09 1.61 10.62
CA GLU A 199 -3.80 0.63 11.67
C GLU A 199 -2.70 1.15 12.61
N ALA A 200 -1.66 1.77 12.07
CA ALA A 200 -0.61 2.39 12.88
C ALA A 200 -1.17 3.53 13.74
N ALA A 201 -2.09 4.34 13.19
CA ALA A 201 -2.75 5.40 13.96
C ALA A 201 -3.69 4.85 15.04
N LEU A 202 -4.43 3.78 14.74
CA LEU A 202 -5.25 3.10 15.73
C LEU A 202 -4.40 2.49 16.85
N ASN A 203 -3.35 1.74 16.52
CA ASN A 203 -2.47 1.10 17.49
C ASN A 203 -1.77 2.12 18.38
N TRP A 204 -1.29 3.23 17.79
CA TRP A 204 -0.72 4.33 18.57
C TRP A 204 -1.73 4.93 19.53
N ALA A 205 -2.97 5.15 19.08
CA ALA A 205 -4.01 5.70 19.93
C ALA A 205 -4.45 4.77 21.06
N VAL A 206 -4.59 3.47 20.78
CA VAL A 206 -4.88 2.48 21.82
C VAL A 206 -3.78 2.47 22.88
N ALA A 207 -2.51 2.53 22.47
CA ALA A 207 -1.39 2.63 23.40
C ALA A 207 -1.38 3.96 24.18
N HIS A 208 -1.63 5.09 23.52
CA HIS A 208 -1.67 6.42 24.13
C HIS A 208 -2.79 6.55 25.17
N HIS A 209 -3.99 6.06 24.85
CA HIS A 209 -5.16 6.14 25.73
C HIS A 209 -5.29 4.94 26.69
N GLY A 210 -4.39 3.95 26.58
CA GLY A 210 -4.34 2.74 27.41
C GLY A 210 -5.30 1.61 27.00
N SER A 211 -6.38 1.91 26.29
CA SER A 211 -7.28 0.91 25.71
C SER A 211 -8.13 1.48 24.57
N LEU A 212 -8.76 0.60 23.79
CA LEU A 212 -9.69 1.00 22.74
C LEU A 212 -10.92 1.74 23.30
N ASP A 213 -11.45 1.29 24.44
CA ASP A 213 -12.61 1.91 25.09
C ASP A 213 -12.29 3.28 25.67
N ALA A 214 -11.11 3.43 26.28
CA ALA A 214 -10.62 4.72 26.77
C ALA A 214 -10.43 5.71 25.61
N MET A 215 -9.86 5.26 24.48
CA MET A 215 -9.74 6.07 23.26
C MET A 215 -11.12 6.51 22.75
N HIS A 216 -12.08 5.58 22.64
CA HIS A 216 -13.44 5.91 22.19
C HIS A 216 -14.14 6.90 23.13
N THR A 217 -13.99 6.73 24.44
CA THR A 217 -14.54 7.64 25.45
C THR A 217 -13.94 9.04 25.32
N TYR A 218 -12.62 9.13 25.19
CA TYR A 218 -11.92 10.40 24.98
C TYR A 218 -12.42 11.11 23.70
N VAL A 219 -12.46 10.41 22.58
CA VAL A 219 -12.91 10.97 21.29
C VAL A 219 -14.37 11.43 21.37
N THR A 220 -15.24 10.66 22.03
CA THR A 220 -16.65 11.01 22.21
C THR A 220 -16.79 12.29 23.04
N ASN A 221 -16.10 12.39 24.16
CA ASN A 221 -16.09 13.57 25.01
C ASN A 221 -15.55 14.81 24.28
N GLN A 222 -14.49 14.65 23.47
CA GLN A 222 -13.95 15.74 22.66
C GLN A 222 -14.93 16.19 21.57
N ASN A 223 -15.65 15.26 20.95
CA ASN A 223 -16.66 15.60 19.95
C ASN A 223 -17.87 16.30 20.58
N ALA A 224 -18.31 15.88 21.77
CA ALA A 224 -19.35 16.56 22.54
C ALA A 224 -18.96 18.01 22.87
N LYS A 225 -17.75 18.22 23.41
CA LYS A 225 -17.22 19.58 23.69
C LYS A 225 -17.19 20.46 22.43
N ARG A 226 -16.74 19.93 21.29
CA ARG A 226 -16.74 20.68 20.02
C ARG A 226 -18.14 21.04 19.54
N GLN A 227 -19.11 20.16 19.79
CA GLN A 227 -20.50 20.38 19.43
C GLN A 227 -21.13 21.49 20.31
N GLU A 228 -20.90 21.44 21.63
CA GLU A 228 -21.30 22.49 22.57
C GLU A 228 -20.67 23.84 22.23
N ASP A 229 -19.36 23.86 21.93
CA ASP A 229 -18.65 25.07 21.52
C ASP A 229 -19.22 25.66 20.21
N TYR A 230 -19.62 24.80 19.27
CA TYR A 230 -20.27 25.21 18.02
C TYR A 230 -21.65 25.82 18.27
N GLU A 231 -22.47 25.18 19.10
CA GLU A 231 -23.80 25.67 19.46
C GLU A 231 -23.73 27.02 20.21
N ARG A 232 -22.78 27.16 21.15
CA ARG A 232 -22.54 28.42 21.84
C ARG A 232 -22.17 29.55 20.89
N ARG A 233 -21.28 29.30 19.93
CA ARG A 233 -20.90 30.30 18.90
C ARG A 233 -22.09 30.66 18.02
N LEU A 234 -22.94 29.68 17.69
CA LEU A 234 -24.12 29.91 16.87
C LEU A 234 -25.12 30.83 17.57
N MET A 235 -25.34 30.65 18.88
CA MET A 235 -26.19 31.53 19.68
C MET A 235 -25.62 32.96 19.75
N GLN A 236 -24.31 33.11 19.95
CA GLN A 236 -23.67 34.44 19.96
C GLN A 236 -23.85 35.18 18.63
N ALA A 237 -23.63 34.49 17.50
CA ALA A 237 -23.80 35.10 16.19
C ALA A 237 -25.26 35.50 15.89
N GLN A 238 -26.26 34.77 16.42
CA GLN A 238 -27.67 35.16 16.31
C GLN A 238 -28.00 36.45 17.09
N GLN A 239 -27.26 36.73 18.16
CA GLN A 239 -27.38 37.96 18.94
C GLN A 239 -26.59 39.15 18.36
N GLY A 240 -25.99 38.98 17.18
CA GLY A 240 -25.20 40.02 16.51
C GLY A 240 -23.75 40.12 17.00
N GLU A 241 -23.33 39.25 17.91
CA GLU A 241 -21.98 39.20 18.44
C GLU A 241 -21.17 38.05 17.77
N GLY A 242 -20.19 38.40 16.95
CA GLY A 242 -19.22 37.44 16.42
C GLY A 242 -19.23 37.22 14.89
N PRO A 243 -18.55 36.17 14.40
CA PRO A 243 -18.29 35.98 12.98
C PRO A 243 -19.53 35.53 12.20
N ARG A 244 -19.72 36.10 11.00
CA ARG A 244 -20.86 35.80 10.10
C ARG A 244 -20.92 34.34 9.62
N HIS A 245 -19.80 33.62 9.66
CA HIS A 245 -19.71 32.25 9.16
C HIS A 245 -19.09 31.33 10.21
N ILE A 246 -19.89 30.43 10.77
CA ILE A 246 -19.48 29.44 11.76
C ILE A 246 -19.46 28.07 11.11
N ARG A 247 -18.26 27.47 11.03
CA ARG A 247 -18.09 26.14 10.46
C ARG A 247 -18.59 25.07 11.43
N LYS A 248 -19.56 24.26 10.99
CA LYS A 248 -20.04 23.10 11.74
C LYS A 248 -18.90 22.06 11.91
N PRO A 249 -18.71 21.49 13.11
CA PRO A 249 -17.76 20.40 13.31
C PRO A 249 -18.19 19.16 12.51
N PRO A 250 -17.25 18.36 11.98
CA PRO A 250 -17.59 17.11 11.31
C PRO A 250 -18.23 16.12 12.29
N THR A 251 -19.41 15.60 11.95
CA THR A 251 -20.20 14.70 12.82
C THR A 251 -19.85 13.21 12.67
N GLY A 252 -18.92 12.85 11.79
CA GLY A 252 -18.53 11.46 11.57
C GLY A 252 -17.38 11.28 10.59
N ASP A 253 -17.15 10.03 10.22
CA ASP A 253 -16.21 9.70 9.14
C ASP A 253 -16.79 10.13 7.78
N PRO A 254 -15.96 10.67 6.88
CA PRO A 254 -16.36 10.90 5.51
C PRO A 254 -16.85 9.62 4.84
N TYR A 255 -17.76 9.76 3.88
CA TYR A 255 -18.16 8.64 3.04
C TYR A 255 -16.94 8.09 2.27
N ASP A 256 -16.61 6.82 2.52
CA ASP A 256 -15.46 6.16 1.89
C ASP A 256 -15.67 6.01 0.39
N GLY A 257 -16.80 5.48 -0.06
CA GLY A 257 -16.99 5.16 -1.48
C GLY A 257 -16.23 3.91 -1.96
N ARG A 258 -15.55 3.20 -1.05
CA ARG A 258 -14.96 1.86 -1.26
C ARG A 258 -14.04 1.82 -2.47
N SER A 259 -14.31 0.98 -3.46
CA SER A 259 -13.54 0.91 -4.71
C SER A 259 -13.54 2.21 -5.52
N GLY A 260 -14.38 3.20 -5.20
CA GLY A 260 -14.34 4.54 -5.78
C GLY A 260 -13.52 5.56 -5.00
N ASN A 261 -12.92 5.19 -3.86
CA ASN A 261 -12.11 6.09 -3.06
C ASN A 261 -10.68 6.16 -3.62
N PRO A 262 -10.21 7.32 -4.14
CA PRO A 262 -8.87 7.41 -4.69
C PRO A 262 -7.79 7.11 -3.64
N PHE A 263 -8.01 7.43 -2.37
CA PHE A 263 -6.99 7.23 -1.31
C PHE A 263 -6.66 5.77 -1.03
N ARG A 264 -7.51 4.82 -1.45
CA ARG A 264 -7.16 3.38 -1.41
C ARG A 264 -6.13 3.02 -2.49
N PHE A 265 -6.13 3.75 -3.62
CA PHE A 265 -5.31 3.43 -4.80
C PHE A 265 -3.99 4.21 -4.87
N VAL A 266 -3.88 5.36 -4.18
CA VAL A 266 -2.62 6.14 -4.11
C VAL A 266 -1.49 5.40 -3.37
N ALA A 267 -1.83 4.38 -2.59
CA ALA A 267 -0.91 3.64 -1.73
C ALA A 267 -0.59 2.22 -2.24
N ILE A 268 -1.15 1.81 -3.38
CA ILE A 268 -0.97 0.44 -3.88
C ILE A 268 -0.36 0.39 -5.27
N VAL A 269 0.41 -0.67 -5.50
CA VAL A 269 0.95 -1.06 -6.80
C VAL A 269 0.60 -2.51 -7.10
N SER A 270 0.45 -2.83 -8.38
CA SER A 270 0.40 -4.24 -8.82
C SER A 270 1.75 -4.91 -8.52
N ALA A 271 1.72 -6.13 -8.00
CA ALA A 271 2.93 -6.89 -7.68
C ALA A 271 2.79 -8.38 -8.02
N PRO A 272 3.84 -8.99 -8.62
CA PRO A 272 3.83 -10.42 -8.88
C PRO A 272 4.16 -11.20 -7.61
N TRP A 273 3.76 -12.46 -7.55
CA TRP A 273 4.33 -13.44 -6.64
C TRP A 273 5.54 -14.11 -7.30
N LEU A 274 6.64 -14.16 -6.55
CA LEU A 274 7.86 -14.86 -6.92
C LEU A 274 7.87 -16.19 -6.16
N ASP A 275 7.83 -17.30 -6.87
CA ASP A 275 7.91 -18.61 -6.22
C ASP A 275 9.38 -19.00 -6.01
N ARG A 276 9.77 -19.16 -4.73
CA ARG A 276 11.13 -19.56 -4.35
C ARG A 276 11.53 -20.93 -4.90
N SER A 277 10.55 -21.83 -5.08
CA SER A 277 10.81 -23.23 -5.43
C SER A 277 11.01 -23.44 -6.93
N SER A 278 10.33 -22.65 -7.74
CA SER A 278 10.27 -22.83 -9.20
C SER A 278 10.92 -21.70 -9.99
N ASP A 279 11.37 -20.63 -9.32
CA ASP A 279 11.87 -19.39 -9.94
C ASP A 279 10.86 -18.78 -10.94
N THR A 280 9.57 -19.05 -10.73
CA THR A 280 8.49 -18.54 -11.58
C THR A 280 7.89 -17.26 -11.01
N ILE A 281 7.29 -16.49 -11.92
CA ILE A 281 6.67 -15.20 -11.63
C ILE A 281 5.20 -15.29 -12.02
N GLU A 282 4.30 -15.14 -11.04
CA GLU A 282 2.87 -15.16 -11.28
C GLU A 282 2.24 -13.80 -10.91
N TRP A 283 1.59 -13.15 -11.87
CA TRP A 283 0.80 -11.93 -11.66
C TRP A 283 -0.65 -12.19 -11.23
N GLY A 284 -1.01 -13.47 -11.19
CA GLY A 284 -2.36 -13.98 -11.02
C GLY A 284 -3.26 -13.72 -12.23
N PHE A 285 -4.35 -14.47 -12.31
CA PHE A 285 -5.34 -14.40 -13.38
C PHE A 285 -6.76 -14.47 -12.81
N HIS A 286 -7.73 -14.25 -13.66
CA HIS A 286 -9.15 -14.25 -13.31
C HIS A 286 -9.87 -15.45 -13.92
N CYS A 287 -10.94 -15.88 -13.27
CA CYS A 287 -11.78 -16.99 -13.71
C CYS A 287 -12.83 -16.53 -14.73
N LEU A 288 -12.94 -17.22 -15.89
CA LEU A 288 -13.98 -16.94 -16.89
C LEU A 288 -15.39 -17.14 -16.32
N GLY A 289 -15.62 -18.21 -15.56
CA GLY A 289 -16.89 -18.51 -14.91
C GLY A 289 -17.35 -17.46 -13.89
N CYS A 290 -16.41 -16.65 -13.37
CA CYS A 290 -16.68 -15.59 -12.40
C CYS A 290 -16.94 -14.22 -13.05
N ALA A 291 -16.74 -14.05 -14.36
CA ALA A 291 -16.65 -12.74 -15.01
C ALA A 291 -17.89 -11.85 -14.81
N ARG A 292 -19.07 -12.45 -14.59
CA ARG A 292 -20.35 -11.74 -14.43
C ARG A 292 -20.82 -11.61 -12.98
N SER A 293 -20.11 -12.18 -12.01
CA SER A 293 -20.53 -12.17 -10.61
C SER A 293 -19.84 -11.06 -9.80
N SER A 294 -20.60 -10.52 -8.84
CA SER A 294 -20.14 -9.54 -7.84
C SER A 294 -20.23 -10.10 -6.41
N ARG A 295 -20.42 -11.42 -6.26
CA ARG A 295 -20.56 -12.08 -4.96
C ARG A 295 -19.49 -13.15 -4.80
N LEU A 296 -18.96 -13.26 -3.59
CA LEU A 296 -18.10 -14.39 -3.21
C LEU A 296 -18.92 -15.70 -3.23
N PRO A 297 -18.28 -16.85 -3.54
CA PRO A 297 -16.86 -17.02 -3.91
C PRO A 297 -16.52 -16.62 -5.36
N LEU A 298 -17.54 -16.34 -6.19
CA LEU A 298 -17.44 -16.11 -7.64
C LEU A 298 -17.13 -14.66 -8.04
N HIS A 299 -16.57 -13.83 -7.15
CA HIS A 299 -16.46 -12.39 -7.43
C HIS A 299 -15.48 -12.14 -8.60
N LYS A 300 -15.91 -11.44 -9.66
CA LYS A 300 -15.11 -11.21 -10.88
C LYS A 300 -13.73 -10.59 -10.67
N ARG A 301 -13.57 -9.83 -9.58
CA ARG A 301 -12.31 -9.18 -9.17
C ARG A 301 -11.40 -10.01 -8.28
N ARG A 302 -11.80 -11.23 -7.90
CA ARG A 302 -10.92 -12.22 -7.26
C ARG A 302 -9.87 -12.65 -8.29
N LYS A 303 -8.62 -12.76 -7.84
CA LYS A 303 -7.49 -13.26 -8.64
C LYS A 303 -7.04 -14.60 -8.05
N PHE A 304 -6.46 -15.43 -8.90
CA PHE A 304 -5.96 -16.73 -8.55
C PHE A 304 -4.54 -16.90 -9.09
N ILE A 305 -3.78 -17.75 -8.42
CA ILE A 305 -2.55 -18.36 -8.95
C ILE A 305 -2.88 -19.81 -9.30
N ARG A 306 -1.95 -20.52 -9.94
CA ARG A 306 -2.20 -21.89 -10.39
C ARG A 306 -2.75 -22.80 -9.28
N SER A 307 -2.13 -22.77 -8.10
CA SER A 307 -2.54 -23.59 -6.95
C SER A 307 -3.94 -23.24 -6.46
N SER A 308 -4.22 -21.96 -6.19
CA SER A 308 -5.53 -21.54 -5.66
C SER A 308 -6.67 -21.61 -6.67
N PHE A 309 -6.37 -21.62 -7.97
CA PHE A 309 -7.40 -21.81 -9.00
C PHE A 309 -7.92 -23.24 -9.04
N HIS A 310 -7.05 -24.22 -8.78
CA HIS A 310 -7.49 -25.62 -8.71
C HIS A 310 -8.52 -25.82 -7.59
N ASP A 311 -8.26 -25.26 -6.41
CA ASP A 311 -9.21 -25.28 -5.28
C ASP A 311 -10.52 -24.56 -5.64
N HIS A 312 -10.45 -23.42 -6.32
CA HIS A 312 -11.63 -22.70 -6.81
C HIS A 312 -12.51 -23.54 -7.74
N ILE A 313 -11.91 -24.28 -8.68
CA ILE A 313 -12.66 -25.19 -9.57
C ILE A 313 -13.31 -26.33 -8.78
N ARG A 314 -12.62 -26.89 -7.77
CA ARG A 314 -13.18 -27.92 -6.90
C ARG A 314 -14.37 -27.43 -6.06
N GLU A 315 -14.29 -26.19 -5.57
CA GLU A 315 -15.36 -25.59 -4.75
C GLU A 315 -16.56 -25.14 -5.58
N CYS A 316 -16.33 -24.59 -6.77
CA CYS A 316 -17.35 -23.91 -7.56
C CYS A 316 -17.87 -24.73 -8.75
N GLY A 317 -17.25 -25.87 -9.05
CA GLY A 317 -17.53 -26.71 -10.21
C GLY A 317 -16.79 -26.25 -11.47
N ASN A 318 -16.79 -27.10 -12.50
CA ASN A 318 -16.14 -26.84 -13.79
C ASN A 318 -16.76 -25.66 -14.53
N ILE A 319 -16.04 -25.11 -15.50
CA ILE A 319 -16.54 -23.98 -16.31
C ILE A 319 -17.02 -24.51 -17.65
N GLU A 320 -18.32 -24.44 -17.88
CA GLU A 320 -18.99 -24.82 -19.12
C GLU A 320 -19.68 -23.60 -19.71
N HIS A 321 -19.48 -23.37 -21.01
CA HIS A 321 -20.04 -22.20 -21.72
C HIS A 321 -19.79 -20.85 -21.02
N GLY A 322 -18.66 -20.72 -20.32
CA GLY A 322 -18.28 -19.50 -19.60
C GLY A 322 -18.98 -19.29 -18.25
N MET A 323 -19.61 -20.32 -17.69
CA MET A 323 -20.24 -20.30 -16.36
C MET A 323 -19.80 -21.51 -15.55
N HIS A 324 -19.80 -21.38 -14.22
CA HIS A 324 -19.60 -22.53 -13.35
C HIS A 324 -20.80 -23.48 -13.43
N SER A 325 -20.58 -24.75 -13.76
CA SER A 325 -21.54 -25.83 -13.50
C SER A 325 -21.68 -25.97 -11.99
N LYS A 326 -22.89 -26.12 -11.44
CA LYS A 326 -23.04 -26.39 -10.00
C LYS A 326 -22.18 -27.62 -9.64
N PRO A 327 -21.46 -27.58 -8.50
CA PRO A 327 -20.57 -28.66 -8.09
C PRO A 327 -21.33 -29.98 -7.87
#